data_AF-A0A5J4PKL3-F1
#
_entry.id   AF-A0A5J4PKL3-F1
#
_cell.length_a   1.000
_cell.length_b   1.000
_cell.length_c   1.000
_cell.angle_alpha   90.00
_cell.angle_beta   90.00
_cell.angle_gamma   90.00
#
_symmetry.space_group_name_H-M   'P 1'
#
loop_
_entity.id
_entity.type
_entity.pdbx_description
1 polymer ?
#
loop_
_entity_poly.entity_id
_entity_poly.type
_entity_poly.pdbx_seq_one_letter_code
_entity_poly.pdbx_strand_id
1 'polypeptide(L)'
;MKKINLVVLWVCLLPLSIQAQKQFVLTSPNGQIITTVSIDHKLTYSVTCNGETVVDVSPLSLTLSTGEVWGNNVQLSKSNTQNRQKDILSPFYWKDRIADEYTELVLTFKKQ
;
A
#
# COMPACT_ATOMS: atom_id res chain seq x y z
N MET A 1 49.14 -6.66 17.05
CA MET A 1 48.54 -5.65 16.13
C MET A 1 47.93 -6.24 14.86
N LYS A 2 48.41 -7.37 14.30
CA LYS A 2 47.83 -7.99 13.07
C LYS A 2 46.45 -8.66 13.26
N LYS A 3 46.12 -9.12 14.47
CA LYS A 3 44.85 -9.83 14.76
C LYS A 3 43.63 -8.90 14.84
N ILE A 4 43.83 -7.64 15.21
CA ILE A 4 42.75 -6.64 15.34
C ILE A 4 42.25 -6.18 13.96
N ASN A 5 43.15 -6.04 12.98
CA ASN A 5 42.76 -5.67 11.61
C ASN A 5 41.91 -6.72 10.89
N LEU A 6 41.99 -7.99 11.30
CA LEU A 6 41.21 -9.07 10.67
C LEU A 6 39.78 -9.15 11.22
N VAL A 7 39.57 -8.71 12.47
CA VAL A 7 38.23 -8.63 13.10
C VAL A 7 37.42 -7.46 12.53
N VAL A 8 38.05 -6.31 12.29
CA VAL A 8 37.38 -5.14 11.70
C VAL A 8 36.88 -5.44 10.28
N LEU A 9 37.60 -6.26 9.51
CA LEU A 9 37.21 -6.63 8.15
C LEU A 9 35.99 -7.58 8.11
N TRP A 10 35.77 -8.38 9.16
CA TRP A 10 34.63 -9.30 9.25
C TRP A 10 33.31 -8.61 9.65
N VAL A 11 33.37 -7.52 10.41
CA VAL A 11 32.16 -6.77 10.83
C VAL A 11 31.52 -6.01 9.66
N CYS A 12 32.29 -5.64 8.64
CA CYS A 12 31.79 -4.93 7.45
C CYS A 12 31.06 -5.83 6.42
N LEU A 13 31.07 -7.15 6.61
CA LEU A 13 30.44 -8.12 5.70
C LEU A 13 29.05 -8.58 6.16
N LEU A 14 28.53 -8.01 7.26
CA LEU A 14 27.14 -8.25 7.66
C LEU A 14 26.22 -7.67 6.58
N PRO A 15 25.46 -8.49 5.83
CA PRO A 15 24.44 -7.96 4.95
C PRO A 15 23.42 -7.25 5.84
N LEU A 16 23.33 -5.92 5.74
CA LEU A 16 22.13 -5.23 6.21
C LEU A 16 20.98 -5.78 5.36
N SER A 17 20.23 -6.72 5.91
CA SER A 17 18.97 -7.15 5.33
C SER A 17 18.01 -5.97 5.43
N ILE A 18 18.02 -5.13 4.39
CA ILE A 18 16.99 -4.13 4.14
C ILE A 18 15.72 -4.95 3.92
N GLN A 19 14.86 -4.97 4.94
CA GLN A 19 13.55 -5.61 4.83
C GLN A 19 12.77 -4.79 3.80
N ALA A 20 12.60 -5.36 2.60
CA ALA A 20 11.93 -4.67 1.50
C ALA A 20 10.47 -4.40 1.88
N GLN A 21 10.14 -3.13 2.10
CA GLN A 21 8.76 -2.65 2.25
C GLN A 21 7.96 -3.06 1.01
N LYS A 22 6.83 -3.75 1.22
CA LYS A 22 5.94 -4.09 0.11
C LYS A 22 5.09 -2.87 -0.23
N GLN A 23 5.24 -2.39 -1.46
CA GLN A 23 4.57 -1.19 -1.94
C GLN A 23 3.72 -1.51 -3.17
N PHE A 24 2.54 -0.92 -3.24
CA PHE A 24 1.63 -0.98 -4.37
C PHE A 24 1.34 0.43 -4.83
N VAL A 25 1.45 0.68 -6.13
CA VAL A 25 1.13 1.97 -6.75
C VAL A 25 -0.06 1.76 -7.67
N LEU A 26 -1.11 2.57 -7.48
CA LEU A 26 -2.30 2.61 -8.30
C LEU A 26 -2.40 3.97 -8.95
N THR A 27 -2.74 3.97 -10.23
CA THR A 27 -2.94 5.19 -11.01
C THR A 27 -4.37 5.22 -11.52
N SER A 28 -5.06 6.36 -11.40
CA SER A 28 -6.39 6.53 -11.96
C SER A 28 -6.39 6.36 -13.49
N PRO A 29 -7.53 6.05 -14.13
CA PRO A 29 -7.59 5.84 -15.58
C PRO A 29 -7.03 7.01 -16.41
N ASN A 30 -7.17 8.24 -15.92
CA ASN A 30 -6.65 9.45 -16.57
C ASN A 30 -5.20 9.80 -16.20
N GLY A 31 -4.53 9.00 -15.36
CA GLY A 31 -3.14 9.22 -14.96
C GLY A 31 -2.92 10.24 -13.84
N GLN A 32 -3.94 11.01 -13.46
CA GLN A 32 -3.75 12.20 -12.62
C GLN A 32 -3.66 11.90 -11.14
N ILE A 33 -4.39 10.89 -10.65
CA ILE A 33 -4.41 10.51 -9.24
C ILE A 33 -3.56 9.26 -9.07
N ILE A 34 -2.55 9.34 -8.19
CA ILE A 34 -1.69 8.20 -7.87
C ILE A 34 -1.81 7.91 -6.38
N THR A 35 -2.23 6.70 -6.05
CA THR A 35 -2.28 6.20 -4.68
C THR A 35 -1.16 5.21 -4.46
N THR A 36 -0.40 5.40 -3.38
CA THR A 36 0.68 4.48 -3.00
C THR A 36 0.35 3.85 -1.66
N VAL A 37 0.16 2.53 -1.65
CA VAL A 37 -0.12 1.73 -0.45
C VAL A 37 1.15 1.00 -0.03
N SER A 38 1.51 1.09 1.24
CA SER A 38 2.73 0.51 1.79
C SER A 38 2.44 -0.40 2.98
N ILE A 39 3.06 -1.57 2.98
CA ILE A 39 2.93 -2.59 4.03
C ILE A 39 4.30 -2.79 4.68
N ASP A 40 4.41 -2.32 5.91
CA ASP A 40 5.54 -2.56 6.81
C ASP A 40 5.00 -2.81 8.24
N HIS A 41 5.59 -2.22 9.27
CA HIS A 41 5.04 -2.21 10.63
C HIS A 41 3.62 -1.62 10.67
N LYS A 42 3.32 -0.65 9.81
CA LYS A 42 1.97 -0.11 9.63
C LYS A 42 1.57 -0.23 8.17
N LEU A 43 0.30 -0.53 7.93
CA LEU A 43 -0.34 -0.30 6.65
C LEU A 43 -0.52 1.21 6.48
N THR A 44 -0.01 1.77 5.40
CA THR A 44 -0.09 3.21 5.12
C THR A 44 -0.51 3.45 3.68
N TYR A 45 -1.05 4.63 3.41
CA TYR A 45 -1.32 5.11 2.06
C TYR A 45 -0.94 6.58 1.91
N SER A 46 -0.65 6.99 0.69
CA SER A 46 -0.52 8.39 0.28
C SER A 46 -1.21 8.58 -1.06
N VAL A 47 -1.63 9.80 -1.35
CA VAL A 47 -2.30 10.16 -2.59
C VAL A 47 -1.68 11.43 -3.16
N THR A 48 -1.36 11.38 -4.43
CA THR A 48 -1.00 12.57 -5.22
C THR A 48 -2.06 12.83 -6.28
N CYS A 49 -2.26 14.09 -6.63
CA CYS A 49 -3.09 14.54 -7.74
C CYS A 49 -2.27 15.50 -8.58
N ASN A 50 -2.09 15.21 -9.87
CA ASN A 50 -1.27 16.01 -10.79
C ASN A 50 0.16 16.26 -10.29
N GLY A 51 0.74 15.29 -9.58
CA GLY A 51 2.08 15.37 -9.01
C GLY A 51 2.16 16.08 -7.65
N GLU A 52 1.07 16.68 -7.16
CA GLU A 52 1.01 17.31 -5.85
C GLU A 52 0.45 16.35 -4.80
N THR A 53 1.08 16.30 -3.62
CA THR A 53 0.59 15.49 -2.49
C THR A 53 -0.71 16.08 -1.95
N VAL A 54 -1.80 15.32 -2.03
CA VAL A 54 -3.11 15.68 -1.45
C VAL A 54 -3.41 14.91 -0.16
N VAL A 55 -2.78 13.74 0.00
CA VAL A 55 -2.78 12.97 1.25
C VAL A 55 -1.34 12.51 1.49
N ASP A 56 -0.71 13.04 2.52
CA ASP A 56 0.60 12.57 2.98
C ASP A 56 0.50 11.15 3.58
N VAL A 57 1.63 10.50 3.80
CA VAL A 57 1.72 9.12 4.31
C VAL A 57 0.89 8.97 5.59
N SER A 58 -0.25 8.30 5.44
CA SER A 58 -1.29 8.19 6.46
C SER A 58 -1.52 6.73 6.84
N PRO A 59 -1.57 6.38 8.13
CA PRO A 59 -1.80 5.01 8.57
C PRO A 59 -3.25 4.56 8.38
N LEU A 60 -3.43 3.28 8.06
CA LEU A 60 -4.72 2.59 7.96
C LEU A 60 -4.77 1.48 8.99
N SER A 61 -5.65 1.61 9.98
CA SER A 61 -5.84 0.58 11.02
C SER A 61 -7.23 0.59 11.61
N LEU A 62 -7.65 -0.56 12.14
CA LEU A 62 -8.90 -0.72 12.88
C LEU A 62 -8.65 -1.55 14.13
N THR A 63 -9.04 -1.03 15.29
CA THR A 63 -9.03 -1.78 16.55
C THR A 63 -10.42 -2.35 16.79
N LEU A 64 -10.52 -3.67 16.89
CA LEU A 64 -11.75 -4.37 17.22
C LEU A 64 -12.04 -4.28 18.72
N SER A 65 -13.30 -4.51 19.11
CA SER A 65 -13.69 -4.56 20.53
C SER A 65 -12.99 -5.68 21.32
N THR A 66 -12.48 -6.70 20.63
CA THR A 66 -11.66 -7.78 21.19
C THR A 66 -10.23 -7.34 21.53
N GLY A 67 -9.80 -6.15 21.09
CA GLY A 67 -8.44 -5.65 21.21
C GLY A 67 -7.52 -6.04 20.04
N GLU A 68 -7.96 -6.86 19.09
CA GLU A 68 -7.24 -7.16 17.84
C GLU A 68 -7.10 -5.88 17.00
N VAL A 69 -5.92 -5.68 16.38
CA VAL A 69 -5.61 -4.47 15.61
C VAL A 69 -5.27 -4.81 14.16
N TRP A 70 -6.21 -4.58 13.26
CA TRP A 70 -5.96 -4.66 11.84
C TRP A 70 -5.13 -3.46 11.38
N GLY A 71 -4.20 -3.69 10.45
CA GLY A 71 -3.34 -2.63 9.89
C GLY A 71 -1.99 -2.43 10.59
N ASN A 72 -1.74 -3.09 11.72
CA ASN A 72 -0.45 -3.09 12.42
C ASN A 72 0.23 -4.46 12.28
N ASN A 73 1.50 -4.50 11.85
CA ASN A 73 2.30 -5.70 11.61
C ASN A 73 1.53 -6.79 10.83
N VAL A 74 0.82 -6.38 9.77
CA VAL A 74 -0.03 -7.27 8.99
C VAL A 74 0.79 -8.15 8.05
N GLN A 75 0.39 -9.41 7.90
CA GLN A 75 1.00 -10.33 6.94
C GLN A 75 0.12 -10.44 5.70
N LEU A 76 0.62 -9.95 4.57
CA LEU A 76 -0.07 -10.06 3.29
C LEU A 76 -0.13 -11.53 2.84
N SER A 77 -1.34 -12.03 2.58
CA SER A 77 -1.58 -13.37 2.03
C SER A 77 -1.73 -13.33 0.50
N LYS A 78 -2.44 -12.33 -0.03
CA LYS A 78 -2.73 -12.20 -1.46
C LYS A 78 -2.95 -10.73 -1.83
N SER A 79 -2.55 -10.37 -3.03
CA SER A 79 -2.89 -9.09 -3.66
C SER A 79 -3.47 -9.34 -5.05
N ASN A 80 -4.42 -8.50 -5.46
CA ASN A 80 -4.98 -8.51 -6.81
C ASN A 80 -5.24 -7.08 -7.27
N THR A 81 -4.70 -6.71 -8.44
CA THR A 81 -4.91 -5.40 -9.05
C THR A 81 -5.65 -5.56 -10.36
N GLN A 82 -6.74 -4.83 -10.55
CA GLN A 82 -7.56 -4.93 -11.77
C GLN A 82 -8.10 -3.56 -12.17
N ASN A 83 -8.19 -3.31 -13.47
CA ASN A 83 -8.93 -2.16 -13.99
C ASN A 83 -10.40 -2.53 -14.13
N ARG A 84 -11.28 -1.62 -13.75
CA ARG A 84 -12.72 -1.72 -13.80
C ARG A 84 -13.26 -0.63 -14.70
N GLN A 85 -14.20 -1.01 -15.55
CA GLN A 85 -14.94 -0.10 -16.41
C GLN A 85 -16.33 -0.71 -16.62
N LYS A 86 -17.35 -0.03 -16.11
CA LYS A 86 -18.75 -0.42 -16.31
C LYS A 86 -19.64 0.81 -16.25
N ASP A 87 -20.84 0.70 -16.81
CA ASP A 87 -21.89 1.69 -16.62
C ASP A 87 -22.82 1.23 -15.49
N ILE A 88 -23.14 2.16 -14.59
CA ILE A 88 -24.21 1.99 -13.62
C ILE A 88 -25.44 2.73 -14.15
N LEU A 89 -26.57 2.02 -14.29
CA LEU A 89 -27.85 2.63 -14.64
C LEU A 89 -28.36 3.47 -13.47
N SER A 90 -28.76 4.71 -13.74
CA SER A 90 -29.24 5.65 -12.72
C SER A 90 -30.55 6.33 -13.16
N PRO A 91 -31.66 5.58 -13.26
CA PRO A 91 -32.91 6.05 -13.90
C PRO A 91 -33.58 7.23 -13.19
N PHE A 92 -33.21 7.52 -11.94
CA PHE A 92 -33.79 8.59 -11.13
C PHE A 92 -32.77 9.70 -10.80
N TYR A 93 -31.61 9.72 -11.47
CA TYR A 93 -30.57 10.73 -11.29
C TYR A 93 -30.52 11.70 -12.48
N TRP A 94 -29.71 12.76 -12.38
CA TRP A 94 -29.58 13.77 -13.46
C TRP A 94 -29.02 13.21 -14.78
N LYS A 95 -28.38 12.04 -14.75
CA LYS A 95 -27.96 11.25 -15.91
C LYS A 95 -28.59 9.87 -15.84
N ASP A 96 -28.90 9.29 -16.99
CA ASP A 96 -29.41 7.92 -17.12
C ASP A 96 -28.33 6.86 -16.84
N ARG A 97 -27.05 7.23 -17.00
CA ARG A 97 -25.88 6.39 -16.73
C ARG A 97 -24.76 7.13 -16.00
N ILE A 98 -24.04 6.39 -15.16
CA ILE A 98 -22.79 6.83 -14.53
C ILE A 98 -21.68 5.86 -14.96
N ALA A 99 -20.62 6.40 -15.56
CA ALA A 99 -19.41 5.63 -15.83
C ALA A 99 -18.69 5.33 -14.50
N ASP A 100 -18.45 4.06 -14.23
CA ASP A 100 -17.72 3.55 -13.08
C ASP A 100 -16.38 2.96 -13.55
N GLU A 101 -15.38 3.83 -13.60
CA GLU A 101 -14.04 3.56 -14.13
C GLU A 101 -12.96 3.79 -13.07
N TYR A 102 -12.24 2.75 -12.69
CA TYR A 102 -11.21 2.82 -11.65
C TYR A 102 -10.21 1.68 -11.74
N THR A 103 -9.06 1.86 -11.07
CA THR A 103 -8.12 0.78 -10.78
C THR A 103 -8.34 0.31 -9.36
N GLU A 104 -8.60 -0.98 -9.20
CA GLU A 104 -8.87 -1.65 -7.94
C GLU A 104 -7.62 -2.37 -7.45
N LEU A 105 -7.29 -2.24 -6.17
CA LEU A 105 -6.35 -3.12 -5.46
C LEU A 105 -7.08 -3.77 -4.29
N VAL A 106 -7.09 -5.10 -4.28
CA VAL A 106 -7.57 -5.90 -3.16
C VAL A 106 -6.38 -6.53 -2.46
N LEU A 107 -6.21 -6.21 -1.18
CA LEU A 107 -5.21 -6.82 -0.29
C LEU A 107 -5.93 -7.75 0.68
N THR A 108 -5.54 -9.02 0.66
CA THR A 108 -6.00 -10.03 1.62
C THR A 108 -4.88 -10.32 2.61
N PHE A 109 -5.15 -10.11 3.88
CA PHE A 109 -4.22 -10.38 4.97
C PHE A 109 -4.53 -11.71 5.64
N LYS A 110 -3.50 -12.33 6.23
CA LYS A 110 -3.71 -13.45 7.14
C LYS A 110 -4.41 -12.95 8.40
N LYS A 111 -5.30 -13.77 8.97
CA LYS A 111 -5.88 -13.51 10.29
C LYS A 111 -4.76 -13.42 11.33
N GLN A 112 -4.85 -12.45 12.23
CA GLN A 112 -3.90 -12.30 13.35
C GLN A 112 -4.27 -13.22 14.52
#